data_AF-A0A1J5ATC2-F1
#
_entry.id   AF-A0A1J5ATC2-F1
#
_cell.length_a   1.000
_cell.length_b   1.000
_cell.length_c   1.000
_cell.angle_alpha   90.00
_cell.angle_beta   90.00
_cell.angle_gamma   90.00
#
_symmetry.space_group_name_H-M   'P 1'
#
loop_
_entity.id
_entity.type
_entity.pdbx_description
1 polymer ?
#
loop_
_entity_poly.entity_id
_entity_poly.type
_entity_poly.pdbx_seq_one_letter_code
_entity_poly.pdbx_strand_id
1 'polypeptide(L)'
;MVERYGARFTERVFTPGELADCGGRPASLAARWAAKEAVAKALGTGIGSVGFCDIEVTRDGAGRPALALHGAAAGLAQESGLRRWAVSLAHDGGLALAFVVAMG
;
A
#
# COMPACT_ATOMS: atom_id res chain seq x y z
N MET A 1 16.07 -5.02 -0.49
CA MET A 1 15.44 -5.10 -1.83
C MET A 1 15.71 -3.87 -2.66
N VAL A 2 15.44 -2.67 -2.14
CA VAL A 2 15.77 -1.40 -2.82
C VAL A 2 17.27 -1.34 -3.17
N GLU A 3 18.16 -1.64 -2.23
CA GLU A 3 19.62 -1.68 -2.48
C GLU A 3 20.04 -2.77 -3.48
N ARG A 4 19.28 -3.85 -3.61
CA ARG A 4 19.62 -5.02 -4.44
C ARG A 4 19.07 -4.91 -5.87
N TYR A 5 17.92 -4.28 -6.05
CA TYR A 5 17.17 -4.26 -7.32
C TYR A 5 16.92 -2.84 -7.87
N GLY A 6 17.24 -1.80 -7.09
CA GLY A 6 17.24 -0.40 -7.53
C GLY A 6 15.89 0.11 -8.03
N ALA A 7 15.97 1.06 -8.96
CA ALA A 7 14.84 1.84 -9.47
C ALA A 7 13.72 0.97 -10.09
N ARG A 8 14.08 -0.09 -10.81
CA ARG A 8 13.11 -0.98 -11.47
C ARG A 8 12.19 -1.68 -10.45
N PHE A 9 12.70 -2.02 -9.27
CA PHE A 9 11.85 -2.58 -8.22
C PHE A 9 10.91 -1.51 -7.65
N THR A 10 11.44 -0.33 -7.34
CA THR A 10 10.66 0.73 -6.71
C THR A 10 9.55 1.25 -7.61
N GLU A 11 9.81 1.42 -8.92
CA GLU A 11 8.82 1.87 -9.91
C GLU A 11 7.71 0.86 -10.15
N ARG A 12 7.98 -0.44 -9.95
CA ARG A 12 6.96 -1.50 -10.07
C ARG A 12 6.06 -1.60 -8.84
N VAL A 13 6.56 -1.20 -7.68
CA VAL A 13 5.94 -1.46 -6.38
C VAL A 13 5.26 -0.22 -5.80
N PHE A 14 5.83 0.96 -6.05
CA PHE A 14 5.37 2.21 -5.46
C PHE A 14 4.90 3.17 -6.54
N THR A 15 3.83 3.91 -6.25
CA THR A 15 3.39 4.99 -7.11
C THR A 15 4.41 6.15 -7.06
N PRO A 16 4.41 7.05 -8.07
CA PRO A 16 5.20 8.27 -8.00
C PRO A 16 4.90 9.11 -6.74
N GLY A 17 3.63 9.13 -6.30
CA GLY A 17 3.20 9.82 -5.09
C GLY A 17 3.82 9.22 -3.82
N GLU A 18 3.86 7.89 -3.71
CA GLU A 18 4.48 7.21 -2.58
C GLU A 18 6.00 7.39 -2.53
N LEU A 19 6.67 7.37 -3.69
CA LEU A 19 8.11 7.61 -3.78
C LEU A 19 8.45 9.03 -3.33
N ALA A 20 7.66 10.01 -3.76
CA ALA A 20 7.79 11.40 -3.33
C ALA A 20 7.56 11.55 -1.81
N ASP A 21 6.48 10.97 -1.26
CA ASP A 21 6.16 11.05 0.18
C ASP A 21 7.22 10.36 1.05
N CYS A 22 7.74 9.21 0.60
CA CYS A 22 8.75 8.47 1.35
C CYS A 22 10.13 9.15 1.30
N GLY A 23 10.42 9.96 0.27
CA GLY A 23 11.71 10.64 0.13
C GLY A 23 12.90 9.67 0.16
N GLY A 24 12.74 8.47 -0.40
CA GLY A 24 13.76 7.42 -0.41
C GLY A 24 14.01 6.72 0.93
N ARG A 25 13.28 7.04 2.02
CA ARG A 25 13.46 6.40 3.34
C ARG A 25 13.07 4.91 3.29
N PRO A 26 14.01 3.96 3.52
CA PRO A 26 13.71 2.53 3.40
C PRO A 26 12.62 2.03 4.35
N ALA A 27 12.60 2.51 5.60
CA ALA A 27 11.59 2.11 6.58
C ALA A 27 10.18 2.58 6.17
N SER A 28 10.07 3.78 5.59
CA SER A 28 8.79 4.29 5.07
C SER A 28 8.31 3.44 3.90
N LEU A 29 9.19 3.12 2.95
CA LEU A 29 8.88 2.26 1.80
C LEU A 29 8.48 0.84 2.23
N ALA A 30 9.17 0.27 3.22
CA ALA A 30 8.81 -1.04 3.78
C ALA A 30 7.40 -1.04 4.39
N ALA A 31 7.00 0.04 5.07
CA ALA A 31 5.64 0.17 5.60
C ALA A 31 4.58 0.26 4.48
N ARG A 32 4.86 0.92 3.35
CA ARG A 32 3.95 0.96 2.19
C ARG A 32 3.82 -0.41 1.55
N TRP A 33 4.94 -1.13 1.43
CA TRP A 33 4.94 -2.49 0.92
C TRP A 33 4.06 -3.40 1.80
N ALA A 34 4.22 -3.32 3.13
CA ALA A 34 3.38 -4.06 4.07
C ALA A 34 1.89 -3.69 3.94
N ALA A 35 1.58 -2.40 3.74
CA ALA A 35 0.20 -1.93 3.56
C ALA A 35 -0.44 -2.49 2.29
N LYS A 36 0.30 -2.49 1.17
CA LYS A 36 -0.17 -3.04 -0.11
C LYS A 36 -0.48 -4.54 0.01
N GLU A 37 0.40 -5.29 0.64
CA GLU A 37 0.17 -6.71 0.95
C GLU A 37 -1.06 -6.91 1.84
N ALA A 38 -1.23 -6.09 2.88
CA ALA A 38 -2.38 -6.18 3.78
C ALA A 38 -3.71 -5.88 3.07
N VAL A 39 -3.76 -4.87 2.19
CA VAL A 39 -4.93 -4.57 1.37
C VAL A 39 -5.25 -5.71 0.41
N ALA A 40 -4.25 -6.23 -0.31
CA ALA A 40 -4.46 -7.33 -1.25
C ALA A 40 -5.02 -8.59 -0.55
N LYS A 41 -4.62 -8.84 0.70
CA LYS A 41 -5.18 -9.90 1.54
C LYS A 41 -6.60 -9.59 2.01
N ALA A 42 -6.88 -8.36 2.40
CA ALA A 42 -8.24 -7.94 2.76
C ALA A 42 -9.22 -8.05 1.59
N LEU A 43 -8.75 -7.88 0.35
CA LEU A 43 -9.50 -8.14 -0.88
C LEU A 43 -9.66 -9.65 -1.20
N GLY A 44 -9.01 -10.54 -0.45
CA GLY A 44 -9.11 -11.99 -0.66
C GLY A 44 -8.30 -12.54 -1.84
N THR A 45 -7.41 -11.76 -2.44
CA THR A 45 -6.71 -12.14 -3.68
C THR A 45 -5.20 -12.30 -3.53
N GLY A 46 -4.56 -11.47 -2.70
CA GLY A 46 -3.10 -11.34 -2.66
C GLY A 46 -2.52 -10.59 -3.87
N ILE A 47 -1.24 -10.22 -3.78
CA ILE A 47 -0.56 -9.53 -4.89
C ILE A 47 -0.38 -10.49 -6.07
N GLY A 48 -0.67 -10.01 -7.28
CA GLY A 48 -0.64 -10.78 -8.53
C GLY A 48 -1.96 -10.63 -9.28
N SER A 49 -3.07 -10.92 -8.59
CA SER A 49 -4.43 -10.61 -9.07
C SER A 49 -4.71 -9.10 -9.01
N VAL A 50 -4.12 -8.42 -8.03
CA VAL A 50 -4.01 -6.95 -7.99
C VAL A 50 -2.54 -6.55 -8.07
N GLY A 51 -2.26 -5.48 -8.81
CA GLY A 51 -0.93 -4.91 -8.92
C GLY A 51 -0.56 -4.12 -7.67
N PHE A 52 0.74 -4.00 -7.38
CA PHE A 52 1.19 -3.17 -6.26
C PHE A 52 0.77 -1.70 -6.42
N CYS A 53 0.81 -1.14 -7.63
CA CYS A 53 0.39 0.24 -7.89
C CYS A 53 -1.13 0.42 -8.00
N ASP A 54 -1.91 -0.68 -7.96
CA ASP A 54 -3.37 -0.59 -7.80
C ASP A 54 -3.75 -0.20 -6.36
N ILE A 55 -2.80 -0.26 -5.43
CA ILE A 55 -2.99 0.07 -4.02
C ILE A 55 -1.99 1.17 -3.67
N GLU A 56 -2.49 2.31 -3.26
CA GLU A 56 -1.66 3.48 -2.93
C GLU A 56 -1.92 3.93 -1.49
N VAL A 57 -0.84 4.06 -0.72
CA VAL A 57 -0.90 4.71 0.59
C VAL A 57 -0.74 6.22 0.39
N THR A 58 -1.78 6.95 0.78
CA THR A 58 -1.83 8.42 0.70
C THR A 58 -1.89 9.03 2.11
N ARG A 59 -2.06 10.35 2.17
CA ARG A 59 -2.38 11.06 3.42
C ARG A 59 -3.71 11.78 3.28
N ASP A 60 -4.52 11.75 4.33
CA ASP A 60 -5.72 12.56 4.41
C ASP A 60 -5.39 14.04 4.72
N GLY A 61 -6.41 14.90 4.77
CA GLY A 61 -6.24 16.33 5.08
C GLY A 61 -5.68 16.62 6.47
N ALA A 62 -5.62 15.63 7.37
CA ALA A 62 -4.99 15.72 8.68
C ALA A 62 -3.58 15.08 8.71
N GLY A 63 -3.06 14.62 7.56
CA GLY A 63 -1.75 13.99 7.44
C GLY A 63 -1.71 12.51 7.84
N ARG A 64 -2.85 11.91 8.21
CA ARG A 64 -2.95 10.50 8.61
C ARG A 64 -2.88 9.59 7.39
N PRO A 65 -2.33 8.36 7.50
CA PRO A 65 -2.28 7.45 6.37
C PRO A 65 -3.70 7.07 5.91
N ALA A 66 -3.90 7.09 4.61
CA ALA A 66 -5.13 6.70 3.94
C ALA A 66 -4.83 5.74 2.78
N LEU A 67 -5.86 5.14 2.21
CA LEU A 67 -5.75 4.22 1.09
C LEU A 67 -6.52 4.76 -0.12
N ALA A 68 -5.87 4.79 -1.27
CA ALA A 68 -6.50 4.95 -2.57
C ALA A 68 -6.35 3.65 -3.35
N LEU A 69 -7.46 3.09 -3.81
CA LEU A 69 -7.48 1.90 -4.65
C LEU A 69 -7.75 2.32 -6.09
N HIS A 70 -7.00 1.72 -7.01
CA HIS A 70 -7.06 1.94 -8.45
C HIS A 70 -7.24 0.60 -9.17
N GLY A 71 -7.50 0.65 -10.48
CA GLY A 71 -7.46 -0.53 -11.35
C GLY A 71 -8.23 -1.73 -10.82
N ALA A 72 -7.57 -2.89 -10.80
CA ALA A 72 -8.17 -4.15 -10.35
C ALA A 72 -8.55 -4.13 -8.87
N ALA A 73 -7.77 -3.47 -8.01
CA ALA A 73 -8.06 -3.39 -6.58
C ALA A 73 -9.34 -2.59 -6.31
N ALA A 74 -9.58 -1.50 -7.04
CA ALA A 74 -10.81 -0.72 -6.94
C ALA A 74 -12.03 -1.51 -7.40
N GLY A 75 -11.92 -2.22 -8.54
CA GLY A 75 -13.00 -3.06 -9.06
C GLY A 75 -13.41 -4.16 -8.07
N LEU A 76 -12.43 -4.90 -7.55
CA LEU A 76 -12.69 -5.96 -6.57
C LEU A 76 -13.29 -5.43 -5.25
N ALA A 77 -12.83 -4.27 -4.78
CA ALA A 77 -13.40 -3.64 -3.60
C ALA A 77 -14.88 -3.30 -3.82
N GLN A 78 -15.23 -2.77 -4.99
CA GLN A 78 -16.62 -2.46 -5.35
C GLN A 78 -17.48 -3.71 -5.47
N GLU A 79 -17.00 -4.75 -6.17
CA GLU A 79 -17.69 -6.04 -6.33
C GLU A 79 -17.94 -6.72 -4.98
N SER A 80 -16.98 -6.61 -4.05
CA SER A 80 -17.06 -7.17 -2.70
C SER A 80 -17.87 -6.29 -1.73
N GLY A 81 -18.38 -5.15 -2.19
CA GLY A 81 -19.12 -4.20 -1.36
C GLY A 81 -18.30 -3.46 -0.31
N LEU A 82 -16.96 -3.47 -0.39
CA LEU A 82 -16.05 -2.84 0.55
C LEU A 82 -15.86 -1.35 0.22
N ARG A 83 -16.42 -0.48 1.07
CA ARG A 83 -16.54 0.97 0.81
C ARG A 83 -15.59 1.82 1.65
N ARG A 84 -15.22 1.37 2.84
CA ARG A 84 -14.41 2.10 3.80
C ARG A 84 -13.18 1.31 4.18
N TRP A 85 -12.04 1.99 4.16
CA TRP A 85 -10.73 1.40 4.41
C TRP A 85 -10.02 2.20 5.50
N ALA A 86 -9.56 1.51 6.52
CA ALA A 86 -8.71 2.08 7.56
C ALA A 86 -7.34 1.39 7.51
N VAL A 87 -6.29 2.17 7.70
CA VAL A 87 -4.90 1.69 7.69
C VAL A 87 -4.12 2.27 8.86
N SER A 88 -3.28 1.44 9.46
CA SER A 88 -2.26 1.85 10.42
C SER A 88 -0.92 1.28 10.01
N LEU A 89 0.14 2.08 10.13
CA LEU A 89 1.49 1.76 9.71
C LEU A 89 2.44 1.90 10.88
N ALA A 90 3.33 0.92 11.07
CA ALA A 90 4.41 0.99 12.05
C ALA A 90 5.70 0.45 11.43
N HIS A 91 6.84 1.01 11.82
CA HIS A 91 8.15 0.45 11.51
C HIS A 91 9.12 0.73 12.65
N ASP A 92 9.91 -0.27 13.03
CA ASP A 92 10.96 -0.15 14.04
C ASP A 92 11.97 -1.30 13.92
N GLY A 93 13.22 -1.07 14.28
CA GLY A 93 14.23 -2.13 14.41
C GLY A 93 14.45 -3.00 13.17
N GLY A 94 14.18 -2.49 11.96
CA GLY A 94 14.26 -3.25 10.71
C GLY A 94 12.99 -4.04 10.35
N LEU A 95 11.92 -3.92 11.13
CA LEU A 95 10.59 -4.46 10.86
C LEU A 95 9.64 -3.36 10.37
N ALA A 96 8.74 -3.72 9.46
CA ALA A 96 7.61 -2.88 9.07
C ALA A 96 6.31 -3.70 9.09
N LEU A 97 5.26 -3.11 9.63
CA LEU A 97 3.95 -3.73 9.81
C LEU A 97 2.87 -2.76 9.30
N ALA A 98 1.81 -3.32 8.74
CA ALA A 98 0.61 -2.59 8.40
C ALA A 98 -0.62 -3.39 8.82
N PHE A 99 -1.60 -2.70 9.39
CA PHE A 99 -2.89 -3.27 9.72
C PHE A 99 -3.96 -2.56 8.89
N VAL A 100 -4.81 -3.35 8.23
CA VAL A 100 -5.84 -2.84 7.32
C VAL A 100 -7.19 -3.44 7.70
N VAL A 101 -8.21 -2.59 7.75
CA VAL A 101 -9.60 -2.99 7.95
C VAL A 101 -10.41 -2.46 6.77
N ALA A 102 -11.17 -3.34 6.13
CA ALA A 102 -12.14 -2.99 5.09
C ALA A 102 -13.56 -3.21 5.60
N MET A 103 -14.46 -2.29 5.30
CA MET A 103 -15.86 -2.30 5.74
C MET A 103 -16.78 -1.92 4.57
N GLY A 104 -17.92 -2.59 4.48
CA GLY A 104 -18.98 -2.33 3.48
C GLY A 104 -20.25 -1.81 4.11
#